data_AF-A0A847P5K6-F1
#
_entry.id   AF-A0A847P5K6-F1
#
_cell.length_a   1.000
_cell.length_b   1.000
_cell.length_c   1.000
_cell.angle_alpha   90.00
_cell.angle_beta   90.00
_cell.angle_gamma   90.00
#
_symmetry.space_group_name_H-M   'P 1'
#
loop_
_entity.id
_entity.type
_entity.pdbx_description
1 polymer ?
#
loop_
_entity_poly.entity_id
_entity_poly.type
_entity_poly.pdbx_seq_one_letter_code
_entity_poly.pdbx_strand_id
1 'polypeptide(L)'
;MDHGEKKREQLITFLDKKAFDPVLSRNDMEFADRYRPLFRDVKRSTENEKRRFHENCVTAEDVKRNYLSDLNSRTAYKENGDLENRGYHSFHNLKRNFWSYA
;
A
#
# COMPACT_ATOMS: atom_id res chain seq x y z
N MET A 1 -19.49 -10.41 16.10
CA MET A 1 -18.37 -10.14 15.18
C MET A 1 -17.65 -11.46 14.96
N ASP A 2 -17.61 -11.89 13.70
CA ASP A 2 -16.85 -13.06 13.29
C ASP A 2 -15.33 -12.78 13.46
N HIS A 3 -14.55 -13.78 13.88
CA HIS A 3 -13.11 -13.60 14.10
C HIS A 3 -12.37 -13.27 12.79
N GLY A 4 -12.91 -13.67 11.63
CA GLY A 4 -12.36 -13.37 10.31
C GLY A 4 -12.51 -11.90 9.90
N GLU A 5 -13.67 -11.31 10.18
CA GLU A 5 -13.98 -9.90 9.88
C GLU A 5 -13.06 -8.94 10.66
N LYS A 6 -12.86 -9.21 11.95
CA LYS A 6 -11.97 -8.41 12.80
C LYS A 6 -10.52 -8.45 12.32
N LYS A 7 -10.02 -9.62 11.90
CA LYS A 7 -8.66 -9.76 11.35
C LYS A 7 -8.50 -9.04 10.01
N ARG A 8 -9.52 -9.10 9.14
CA ARG A 8 -9.53 -8.35 7.88
C ARG A 8 -9.37 -6.86 8.13
N GLU A 9 -10.21 -6.29 9.00
CA GLU A 9 -10.13 -4.86 9.33
C GLU A 9 -8.77 -4.46 9.90
N GLN A 10 -8.16 -5.30 10.76
CA GLN A 10 -6.83 -5.02 11.31
C GLN A 10 -5.75 -4.96 10.23
N LEU A 11 -5.78 -5.89 9.26
CA LEU A 11 -4.82 -5.90 8.16
C LEU A 11 -5.04 -4.72 7.22
N ILE A 12 -6.28 -4.39 6.87
CA ILE A 12 -6.61 -3.22 6.05
C ILE A 12 -6.16 -1.93 6.75
N THR A 13 -6.48 -1.78 8.04
CA THR A 13 -6.07 -0.61 8.85
C THR A 13 -4.54 -0.47 8.91
N PHE A 14 -3.83 -1.60 9.00
CA PHE A 14 -2.38 -1.60 8.95
C PHE A 14 -1.86 -1.06 7.62
N LEU A 15 -2.42 -1.53 6.49
CA LEU A 15 -2.04 -1.07 5.15
C LEU A 15 -2.37 0.41 4.94
N ASP A 16 -3.53 0.87 5.37
CA ASP A 16 -3.90 2.29 5.34
C ASP A 16 -2.84 3.13 6.04
N LYS A 17 -2.55 2.82 7.31
CA LYS A 17 -1.64 3.63 8.13
C LYS A 17 -0.18 3.60 7.67
N LYS A 18 0.26 2.49 7.08
CA LYS A 18 1.68 2.24 6.83
C LYS A 18 2.10 2.36 5.38
N ALA A 19 1.20 2.06 4.43
CA ALA A 19 1.49 2.07 3.01
C ALA A 19 0.75 3.20 2.28
N PHE A 20 -0.57 3.32 2.48
CA PHE A 20 -1.39 4.21 1.65
C PHE A 20 -1.38 5.65 2.16
N ASP A 21 -1.78 5.89 3.41
CA ASP A 21 -1.96 7.24 3.96
C ASP A 21 -0.66 8.09 3.94
N PRO A 22 0.54 7.54 4.17
CA PRO A 22 1.79 8.32 4.04
C PRO A 22 2.03 8.88 2.63
N VAL A 23 1.55 8.21 1.59
CA VAL A 23 1.63 8.67 0.20
C VAL A 23 0.47 9.63 -0.11
N LEU A 24 -0.75 9.27 0.29
CA LEU A 24 -1.96 10.04 -0.02
C LEU A 24 -2.06 11.37 0.73
N SER A 25 -1.46 11.47 1.92
CA SER A 25 -1.44 12.71 2.71
C SER A 25 -0.48 13.77 2.17
N ARG A 26 0.49 13.40 1.33
CA ARG A 26 1.48 14.34 0.79
C ARG A 26 0.91 15.23 -0.31
N ASN A 27 1.44 16.44 -0.38
CA ASN A 27 1.05 17.45 -1.36
C ASN A 27 2.02 17.43 -2.54
N ASP A 28 1.50 17.49 -3.77
CA ASP A 28 2.33 17.49 -4.97
C ASP A 28 3.20 18.76 -5.11
N MET A 29 2.80 19.86 -4.48
CA MET A 29 3.58 21.10 -4.42
C MET A 29 4.90 20.96 -3.67
N GLU A 30 5.08 19.94 -2.84
CA GLU A 30 6.34 19.62 -2.16
C GLU A 30 7.43 19.14 -3.14
N PHE A 31 7.06 18.79 -4.38
CA PHE A 31 7.98 18.33 -5.41
C PHE A 31 8.27 19.43 -6.44
N ALA A 32 9.49 19.42 -6.98
CA ALA A 32 9.85 20.24 -8.13
C ALA A 32 8.92 19.93 -9.33
N ASP A 33 8.60 20.95 -10.14
CA ASP A 33 7.60 20.88 -11.21
C ASP A 33 7.72 19.66 -12.11
N ARG A 34 8.96 19.31 -12.50
CA ARG A 34 9.25 18.15 -13.35
C ARG A 34 8.82 16.80 -12.75
N TYR A 35 8.66 16.71 -11.44
CA TYR A 35 8.26 15.49 -10.72
C TYR A 35 6.80 15.48 -10.29
N ARG A 36 6.08 16.62 -10.38
CA ARG A 36 4.67 16.70 -9.96
C ARG A 36 3.75 15.76 -10.74
N PRO A 37 3.85 15.65 -12.09
CA PRO A 37 3.02 14.71 -12.84
C PRO A 37 3.23 13.26 -12.40
N LEU A 38 4.49 12.87 -12.20
CA LEU A 38 4.84 11.52 -11.75
C LEU A 38 4.31 11.24 -10.34
N PHE A 39 4.38 12.21 -9.43
CA PHE A 39 3.81 12.04 -8.09
C PHE A 39 2.27 11.92 -8.12
N ARG A 40 1.60 12.68 -8.99
CA ARG A 40 0.14 12.53 -9.18
C ARG A 40 -0.23 11.14 -9.68
N ASP A 41 0.57 10.55 -10.57
CA ASP A 41 0.36 9.19 -11.05
C ASP A 41 0.53 8.16 -9.92
N VAL A 42 1.57 8.31 -9.09
CA VAL A 42 1.78 7.47 -7.90
C VAL A 42 0.61 7.58 -6.93
N LYS A 43 0.13 8.81 -6.67
CA LYS A 43 -1.00 9.06 -5.77
C LYS A 43 -2.27 8.40 -6.28
N ARG A 44 -2.59 8.56 -7.56
CA ARG A 44 -3.73 7.89 -8.21
C ARG A 44 -3.63 6.36 -8.17
N SER A 45 -2.43 5.80 -8.40
CA SER A 45 -2.21 4.36 -8.30
C SER A 45 -2.47 3.86 -6.87
N THR A 46 -1.95 4.59 -5.88
CA THR A 46 -2.14 4.30 -4.44
C THR A 46 -3.61 4.36 -4.03
N GLU A 47 -4.38 5.33 -4.52
CA GLU A 47 -5.84 5.40 -4.28
C GLU A 47 -6.58 4.20 -4.84
N ASN A 48 -6.26 3.79 -6.08
CA ASN A 48 -6.85 2.63 -6.71
C ASN A 48 -6.53 1.34 -5.94
N GLU A 49 -5.29 1.21 -5.45
CA GLU A 49 -4.86 0.06 -4.68
C GLU A 49 -5.53 0.01 -3.30
N LYS A 50 -5.57 1.13 -2.58
CA LYS A 50 -6.35 1.26 -1.34
C LYS A 50 -7.80 0.84 -1.55
N ARG A 51 -8.45 1.36 -2.59
CA ARG A 51 -9.82 0.98 -2.94
C ARG A 51 -9.95 -0.53 -3.20
N ARG A 52 -9.04 -1.13 -3.99
CA ARG A 52 -9.02 -2.58 -4.26
C ARG A 52 -8.92 -3.40 -2.97
N PHE A 53 -8.07 -3.02 -2.02
CA PHE A 53 -7.95 -3.74 -0.74
C PHE A 53 -9.22 -3.64 0.12
N HIS A 54 -9.88 -2.48 0.13
CA HIS A 54 -11.12 -2.28 0.89
C HIS A 54 -12.33 -2.99 0.26
N GLU A 55 -12.48 -2.90 -1.07
CA GLU A 55 -13.66 -3.38 -1.79
C GLU A 55 -13.57 -4.85 -2.21
N ASN A 56 -12.39 -5.32 -2.65
CA ASN A 56 -12.26 -6.64 -3.28
C ASN A 56 -11.71 -7.72 -2.34
N CYS A 57 -11.07 -7.36 -1.23
CA CYS A 57 -10.62 -8.34 -0.25
C CYS A 57 -11.72 -8.61 0.77
N VAL A 58 -12.50 -9.68 0.55
CA VAL A 58 -13.64 -10.05 1.40
C VAL A 58 -13.19 -10.69 2.70
N THR A 59 -12.02 -11.34 2.71
CA THR A 59 -11.47 -12.04 3.88
C THR A 59 -10.07 -11.56 4.25
N ALA A 60 -9.64 -11.86 5.49
CA ALA A 60 -8.27 -11.62 5.92
C ALA A 60 -7.24 -12.37 5.05
N GLU A 61 -7.61 -13.55 4.54
CA GLU A 61 -6.75 -14.35 3.66
C GLU A 61 -6.63 -13.73 2.26
N ASP A 62 -7.69 -13.11 1.75
CA ASP A 62 -7.61 -12.31 0.52
C ASP A 62 -6.66 -11.13 0.67
N VAL A 63 -6.71 -10.42 1.81
CA VAL A 63 -5.78 -9.32 2.08
C VAL A 63 -4.34 -9.83 2.08
N LYS A 64 -4.05 -10.94 2.75
CA LYS A 64 -2.70 -11.55 2.78
C LYS A 64 -2.24 -11.97 1.39
N ARG A 65 -3.09 -12.64 0.61
CA ARG A 65 -2.75 -13.13 -0.73
C ARG A 65 -2.49 -11.97 -1.69
N ASN A 66 -3.32 -10.93 -1.66
CA ASN A 66 -3.11 -9.74 -2.49
C ASN A 66 -1.82 -9.02 -2.09
N TYR A 67 -1.59 -8.80 -0.80
CA TYR A 67 -0.33 -8.20 -0.30
C TYR A 67 0.91 -9.01 -0.72
N LEU A 68 0.86 -10.34 -0.64
CA LEU A 68 1.94 -11.22 -1.11
C LEU A 68 2.12 -11.18 -2.63
N SER A 69 1.03 -11.12 -3.39
CA SER A 69 1.09 -10.99 -4.85
C SER A 69 1.72 -9.66 -5.25
N ASP A 70 1.32 -8.57 -4.60
CA ASP A 70 1.86 -7.24 -4.86
C ASP A 70 3.33 -7.17 -4.38
N LEU A 71 3.73 -7.83 -3.28
CA LEU A 71 5.15 -7.93 -2.90
C LEU A 71 6.03 -8.66 -3.93
N ASN A 72 5.52 -9.72 -4.54
CA ASN A 72 6.29 -10.59 -5.44
C ASN A 72 6.12 -10.23 -6.93
N SER A 73 5.25 -9.27 -7.26
CA SER A 73 5.04 -8.83 -8.63
C SER A 73 6.24 -8.01 -9.13
N ARG A 74 6.73 -8.36 -10.33
CA ARG A 74 7.85 -7.68 -11.00
C ARG A 74 7.54 -6.20 -11.28
N THR A 75 6.26 -5.86 -11.46
CA THR A 75 5.76 -4.48 -11.60
C THR A 75 5.88 -3.72 -10.28
N ALA A 76 5.44 -4.34 -9.18
CA ALA A 76 5.57 -3.77 -7.86
C ALA A 76 7.03 -3.70 -7.39
N TYR A 77 7.95 -4.51 -7.91
CA TYR A 77 9.38 -4.36 -7.65
C TYR A 77 9.94 -3.06 -8.25
N LYS A 78 9.46 -2.67 -9.43
CA LYS A 78 9.86 -1.43 -10.11
C LYS A 78 9.26 -0.20 -9.41
N GLU A 79 7.97 -0.27 -9.10
CA GLU A 79 7.25 0.81 -8.40
C GLU A 79 7.68 0.95 -6.92
N ASN A 80 7.92 -0.16 -6.20
CA ASN A 80 8.50 -0.12 -4.85
C ASN A 80 9.96 0.35 -4.86
N GLY A 81 10.75 0.01 -5.88
CA GLY A 81 12.12 0.50 -6.03
C GLY A 81 12.15 2.02 -6.25
N ASP A 82 11.21 2.55 -7.02
CA ASP A 82 11.05 4.00 -7.21
C ASP A 82 10.58 4.70 -5.91
N LEU A 83 9.77 4.03 -5.08
CA LEU A 83 9.38 4.50 -3.75
C LEU A 83 10.55 4.49 -2.75
N GLU A 84 11.33 3.41 -2.67
CA GLU A 84 12.51 3.29 -1.80
C GLU A 84 13.59 4.30 -2.14
N ASN A 85 13.93 4.45 -3.43
CA ASN A 85 14.91 5.44 -3.89
C ASN A 85 14.51 6.89 -3.57
N ARG A 86 13.23 7.13 -3.26
CA ARG A 86 12.70 8.44 -2.89
C ARG A 86 12.38 8.57 -1.39
N GLY A 87 12.79 7.60 -0.58
CA GLY A 87 12.64 7.62 0.87
C GLY A 87 11.25 7.27 1.40
N TYR A 88 10.40 6.63 0.58
CA TYR A 88 9.09 6.15 1.01
C TYR A 88 9.16 4.73 1.58
N HIS A 89 8.30 4.43 2.54
CA HIS A 89 8.13 3.06 3.02
C HIS A 89 7.51 2.21 1.91
N SER A 90 8.31 1.33 1.31
CA SER A 90 7.83 0.30 0.39
C SER A 90 7.08 -0.81 1.11
N PHE A 91 6.28 -1.55 0.35
CA PHE A 91 5.68 -2.79 0.83
C PHE A 91 6.73 -3.77 1.39
N HIS A 92 7.93 -3.82 0.78
CA HIS A 92 9.04 -4.65 1.24
C HIS A 92 9.49 -4.31 2.67
N ASN A 93 9.57 -3.03 3.02
CA ASN A 93 9.93 -2.57 4.36
C ASN A 93 8.85 -2.86 5.42
N LEU A 94 7.59 -3.05 5.00
CA LEU A 94 6.47 -3.30 5.90
C LEU A 94 6.25 -4.78 6.20
N LYS A 95 6.85 -5.69 5.43
CA LYS A 95 6.64 -7.14 5.53
C LYS A 95 6.78 -7.67 6.96
N ARG A 96 7.83 -7.25 7.68
CA ARG A 96 8.09 -7.72 9.05
C ARG A 96 7.01 -7.31 10.05
N ASN A 97 6.42 -6.12 9.88
CA ASN A 97 5.35 -5.60 10.74
C ASN A 97 3.96 -6.09 10.28
N PHE A 98 3.78 -6.45 9.01
CA PHE A 98 2.54 -7.03 8.51
C PHE A 98 2.28 -8.41 9.12
N TRP A 99 3.31 -9.24 9.24
CA TRP A 99 3.20 -10.60 9.79
C TRP A 99 2.88 -10.67 11.28
N SER A 100 3.06 -9.60 12.06
CA SER A 100 2.64 -9.60 13.47
C SER A 100 1.12 -9.50 13.67
N TYR A 101 0.38 -9.12 12.62
CA TYR A 101 -1.09 -9.00 12.63
C TYR A 101 -1.79 -10.09 11.80
N ALA A 102 -1.01 -10.89 11.05
CA ALA A 102 -1.48 -11.94 10.15
C ALA A 102 -1.62 -13.28 10.88
#